data_AF-A0A7Y7BFD9-F1
#
_entry.id   AF-A0A7Y7BFD9-F1
#
_cell.length_a   1.000
_cell.length_b   1.000
_cell.length_c   1.000
_cell.angle_alpha   90.00
_cell.angle_beta   90.00
_cell.angle_gamma   90.00
#
_symmetry.space_group_name_H-M   'P 1'
#
loop_
_entity.id
_entity.type
_entity.pdbx_description
1 polymer ?
#
loop_
_entity_poly.entity_id
_entity_poly.type
_entity_poly.pdbx_seq_one_letter_code
_entity_poly.pdbx_strand_id
1 'polypeptide(L)'
;MRNFGAFLSVLALISCLSNTAFSQDITVELGKDEVGMNEFFTITVTVNNAAIKNYTDFPDIDGFTKRGTSSSSKTNIVNGQISSSQSITQRYMPLEEGTYTLEPFSLEVNGTEVSSQGKTVKVTPPVERRSNSRRYDPFDNLFGRSDRNNRNNSEPE
;
A
#
# COMPACT_ATOMS: atom_id res chain seq x y z
N MET A 1 -24.45 -9.13 62.38
CA MET A 1 -24.75 -8.36 61.17
C MET A 1 -23.77 -7.20 61.03
N ARG A 2 -22.61 -7.43 60.40
CA ARG A 2 -21.55 -6.46 60.04
C ARG A 2 -20.70 -7.16 58.96
N ASN A 3 -19.91 -6.42 58.18
CA ASN A 3 -18.97 -6.88 57.13
C ASN A 3 -19.51 -7.01 55.68
N PHE A 4 -20.82 -6.91 55.40
CA PHE A 4 -21.34 -7.03 54.02
C PHE A 4 -20.94 -5.84 53.11
N GLY A 5 -20.86 -4.63 53.66
CA GLY A 5 -20.48 -3.43 52.89
C GLY A 5 -19.01 -3.40 52.44
N ALA A 6 -18.11 -4.11 53.14
CA ALA A 6 -16.70 -4.19 52.75
C ALA A 6 -16.52 -4.98 51.45
N PHE A 7 -17.28 -6.07 51.28
CA PHE A 7 -17.28 -6.88 50.06
C PHE A 7 -17.77 -6.09 48.83
N LEU A 8 -18.81 -5.27 49.01
CA LEU A 8 -19.34 -4.41 47.94
C LEU A 8 -18.32 -3.35 47.50
N SER A 9 -17.54 -2.81 48.44
CA SER A 9 -16.52 -1.79 48.16
C SER A 9 -15.29 -2.33 47.43
N VAL A 10 -14.87 -3.58 47.72
CA VAL A 10 -13.78 -4.25 46.99
C VAL A 10 -14.17 -4.56 45.55
N LEU A 11 -15.42 -4.97 45.31
CA LEU A 11 -15.92 -5.26 43.96
C LEU A 11 -15.98 -4.00 43.08
N ALA A 12 -16.35 -2.85 43.67
CA ALA A 12 -16.36 -1.57 42.97
C ALA A 12 -14.95 -1.09 42.56
N LEU A 13 -13.92 -1.39 43.36
CA LEU A 13 -12.54 -0.96 43.09
C LEU A 13 -11.89 -1.72 41.91
N ILE A 14 -12.33 -2.96 41.65
CA ILE A 14 -11.85 -3.80 40.54
C ILE A 14 -12.43 -3.34 39.19
N SER A 15 -13.62 -2.73 39.19
CA SER A 15 -14.32 -2.33 37.96
C SER A 15 -13.73 -1.10 37.25
N CYS A 16 -12.73 -0.41 37.83
CA CYS A 16 -12.07 0.75 37.22
C CYS A 16 -10.83 0.42 36.38
N LEU A 17 -10.45 -0.87 36.27
CA LEU A 17 -9.33 -1.34 35.43
C LEU A 17 -9.74 -1.60 33.97
N SER A 18 -10.71 -0.82 33.48
CA SER A 18 -11.17 -0.80 32.09
C SER A 18 -10.07 -0.23 31.19
N ASN A 19 -9.12 -1.09 30.81
CA ASN A 19 -8.06 -0.76 29.87
C ASN A 19 -8.67 -0.23 28.56
N THR A 20 -8.50 1.06 28.30
CA THR A 20 -8.76 1.65 26.99
C THR A 20 -7.69 1.16 26.02
N ALA A 21 -7.91 -0.03 25.47
CA ALA A 21 -7.07 -0.56 24.41
C ALA A 21 -7.18 0.37 23.20
N PHE A 22 -6.10 1.11 22.93
CA PHE A 22 -5.93 1.80 21.65
C PHE A 22 -5.74 0.73 20.58
N SER A 23 -6.85 0.26 20.01
CA SER A 23 -6.80 -0.62 18.84
C SER A 23 -6.06 0.13 17.74
N GLN A 24 -4.94 -0.44 17.30
CA GLN A 24 -4.29 0.02 16.09
C GLN A 24 -5.27 -0.26 14.94
N ASP A 25 -5.52 0.75 14.11
CA ASP A 25 -6.36 0.59 12.93
C ASP A 25 -5.47 0.04 11.82
N ILE A 26 -5.57 -1.27 11.61
CA ILE A 26 -4.76 -2.06 10.69
C ILE A 26 -5.65 -2.56 9.56
N THR A 27 -5.28 -2.25 8.34
CA THR A 27 -6.03 -2.62 7.13
C THR A 27 -5.15 -3.43 6.17
N VAL A 28 -5.74 -4.40 5.48
CA VAL A 28 -5.08 -5.21 4.45
C VAL A 28 -5.76 -4.96 3.12
N GLU A 29 -5.02 -4.41 2.16
CA GLU A 29 -5.45 -4.15 0.80
C GLU A 29 -4.82 -5.19 -0.15
N LEU A 30 -5.67 -5.92 -0.87
CA LEU A 30 -5.26 -6.83 -1.92
C LEU A 30 -5.29 -6.12 -3.27
N GLY A 31 -4.29 -6.38 -4.12
CA GLY A 31 -4.20 -5.82 -5.47
C GLY A 31 -5.35 -6.22 -6.40
N LYS A 32 -5.28 -5.77 -7.66
CA LYS A 32 -6.32 -6.01 -8.68
C LYS A 32 -6.69 -7.49 -8.83
N ASP A 33 -7.93 -7.75 -9.25
CA ASP A 33 -8.42 -9.10 -9.62
C ASP A 33 -7.73 -9.65 -10.88
N GLU A 34 -7.27 -8.76 -11.77
CA GLU A 34 -6.56 -9.09 -13.00
C GLU A 34 -5.21 -8.36 -13.05
N VAL A 35 -4.14 -9.09 -13.36
CA VAL A 35 -2.76 -8.58 -13.50
C VAL A 35 -2.11 -9.15 -14.77
N GLY A 36 -1.37 -8.33 -15.50
CA GLY A 36 -0.57 -8.82 -16.63
C GLY A 36 0.68 -9.58 -16.17
N MET A 37 1.22 -10.45 -17.03
CA MET A 37 2.51 -11.12 -16.85
C MET A 37 3.72 -10.18 -16.63
N ASN A 38 3.56 -8.87 -16.82
CA ASN A 38 4.55 -7.81 -16.58
C ASN A 38 4.15 -6.83 -15.46
N GLU A 39 3.06 -7.10 -14.73
CA GLU A 39 2.60 -6.32 -13.58
C GLU A 39 2.81 -7.13 -12.27
N PHE A 40 2.88 -6.42 -11.14
CA PHE A 40 2.90 -7.08 -9.83
C PHE A 40 1.49 -7.15 -9.25
N PHE A 41 1.11 -8.32 -8.75
CA PHE A 41 0.09 -8.40 -7.70
C PHE A 41 0.71 -7.91 -6.38
N THR A 42 -0.10 -7.33 -5.50
CA THR A 42 0.37 -6.69 -4.27
C THR A 42 -0.52 -7.03 -3.09
N ILE A 43 0.09 -7.23 -1.92
CA ILE A 43 -0.62 -7.21 -0.63
C ILE A 43 -0.02 -6.06 0.18
N THR A 44 -0.85 -5.11 0.56
CA THR A 44 -0.44 -3.93 1.34
C THR A 44 -1.09 -3.98 2.72
N VAL A 45 -0.27 -3.98 3.76
CA VAL A 45 -0.70 -3.74 5.14
C VAL A 45 -0.55 -2.25 5.42
N THR A 46 -1.57 -1.58 5.93
CA THR A 46 -1.50 -0.18 6.39
C THR A 46 -1.91 -0.09 7.85
N VAL A 47 -1.10 0.60 8.66
CA VAL A 47 -1.38 0.92 10.07
C VAL A 47 -1.59 2.42 10.19
N ASN A 48 -2.74 2.84 10.73
CA ASN A 48 -3.08 4.23 10.95
C ASN A 48 -2.73 4.66 12.40
N ASN A 49 -2.23 5.89 12.53
CA ASN A 49 -1.81 6.57 13.76
C ASN A 49 -0.78 5.82 14.64
N ALA A 50 -0.08 4.83 14.08
CA ALA A 50 1.04 4.13 14.70
C ALA A 50 2.11 3.78 13.66
N ALA A 51 3.30 3.40 14.12
CA ALA A 51 4.40 2.95 13.29
C ALA A 51 4.47 1.41 13.24
N ILE A 52 4.84 0.84 12.09
CA ILE A 52 5.09 -0.60 11.95
C ILE A 52 6.46 -0.90 12.55
N LYS A 53 6.49 -1.68 13.64
CA LYS A 53 7.70 -2.11 14.36
C LYS A 53 8.12 -3.52 13.97
N ASN A 54 7.13 -4.41 13.83
CA ASN A 54 7.32 -5.82 13.52
C ASN A 54 6.07 -6.37 12.82
N TYR A 55 6.28 -7.30 11.88
CA TYR A 55 5.23 -8.00 11.15
C TYR A 55 5.70 -9.42 10.78
N THR A 56 4.77 -10.36 10.63
CA THR A 56 5.07 -11.72 10.14
C THR A 56 5.26 -11.74 8.62
N ASP A 57 5.90 -12.80 8.12
CA ASP A 57 6.04 -12.99 6.67
C ASP A 57 4.69 -13.02 5.94
N PHE A 58 4.70 -12.45 4.74
CA PHE A 58 3.54 -12.44 3.85
C PHE A 58 3.29 -13.83 3.23
N PRO A 59 2.02 -14.20 2.97
CA PRO A 59 1.66 -15.50 2.42
C PRO A 59 2.37 -15.77 1.10
N ASP A 60 2.61 -17.04 0.82
CA ASP A 60 2.94 -17.51 -0.52
C ASP A 60 1.66 -17.64 -1.37
N ILE A 61 1.80 -17.53 -2.68
CA ILE A 61 0.70 -17.62 -3.64
C ILE A 61 1.16 -18.53 -4.77
N ASP A 62 0.44 -19.62 -5.00
CA ASP A 62 0.76 -20.56 -6.07
C ASP A 62 0.79 -19.85 -7.44
N GLY A 63 1.80 -20.13 -8.24
CA GLY A 63 2.04 -19.46 -9.53
C GLY A 63 2.67 -18.06 -9.44
N PHE A 64 3.03 -17.57 -8.25
CA PHE A 64 3.73 -16.30 -8.09
C PHE A 64 5.07 -16.45 -7.35
N THR A 65 5.95 -15.46 -7.52
CA THR A 65 7.19 -15.32 -6.75
C THR A 65 7.27 -13.96 -6.05
N LYS A 66 7.67 -13.95 -4.76
CA LYS A 66 7.84 -12.72 -3.95
C LYS A 66 9.01 -11.89 -4.48
N ARG A 67 8.77 -10.60 -4.78
CA ARG A 67 9.76 -9.63 -5.30
C ARG A 67 10.16 -8.55 -4.28
N GLY A 68 10.22 -8.96 -3.02
CA GLY A 68 10.52 -8.11 -1.86
C GLY A 68 9.42 -7.13 -1.48
N THR A 69 9.55 -6.58 -0.27
CA THR A 69 8.65 -5.57 0.30
C THR A 69 9.11 -4.14 -0.02
N SER A 70 8.19 -3.19 0.13
CA SER A 70 8.47 -1.76 0.15
C SER A 70 7.63 -1.07 1.22
N SER A 71 8.22 -0.12 1.95
CA SER A 71 7.52 0.63 3.01
C SER A 71 7.18 2.06 2.57
N SER A 72 6.08 2.59 3.10
CA SER A 72 5.66 3.98 2.91
C SER A 72 5.20 4.59 4.23
N SER A 73 5.27 5.93 4.34
CA SER A 73 4.80 6.69 5.51
C SER A 73 4.18 7.99 5.06
N LYS A 74 3.02 8.34 5.62
CA LYS A 74 2.28 9.57 5.34
C LYS A 74 1.88 10.25 6.64
N THR A 75 1.99 11.57 6.68
CA THR A 75 1.51 12.40 7.81
C THR A 75 0.61 13.47 7.24
N ASN A 76 -0.59 13.64 7.82
CA ASN A 76 -1.53 14.68 7.45
C ASN A 76 -1.83 15.54 8.69
N ILE A 77 -2.02 16.84 8.49
CA ILE A 77 -2.40 17.77 9.55
C ILE A 77 -3.64 18.52 9.07
N VAL A 78 -4.76 18.33 9.75
CA VAL A 78 -6.07 18.92 9.38
C VAL A 78 -6.63 19.62 10.61
N ASN A 79 -6.90 20.92 10.52
CA ASN A 79 -7.42 21.74 11.63
C ASN A 79 -6.61 21.59 12.95
N GLY A 80 -5.29 21.40 12.85
CA GLY A 80 -4.40 21.17 14.00
C GLY A 80 -4.38 19.74 14.54
N GLN A 81 -5.27 18.85 14.07
CA GLN A 81 -5.22 17.42 14.36
C GLN A 81 -4.19 16.74 13.47
N ILE A 82 -3.25 16.02 14.08
CA ILE A 82 -2.23 15.24 13.38
C ILE A 82 -2.75 13.81 13.20
N SER A 83 -2.67 13.28 11.98
CA SER A 83 -2.84 11.86 11.69
C SER A 83 -1.63 11.35 10.91
N SER A 84 -1.31 10.06 11.08
CA SER A 84 -0.26 9.41 10.31
C SER A 84 -0.73 8.05 9.81
N SER A 85 -0.07 7.53 8.79
CA SER A 85 -0.17 6.12 8.42
C SER A 85 1.18 5.61 7.93
N GLN A 86 1.44 4.34 8.20
CA GLN A 86 2.57 3.60 7.62
C GLN A 86 2.04 2.39 6.90
N SER A 87 2.63 2.05 5.77
CA SER A 87 2.28 0.82 5.05
C SER A 87 3.50 0.02 4.63
N ILE A 88 3.29 -1.27 4.46
CA ILE A 88 4.26 -2.22 3.94
C ILE A 88 3.57 -3.04 2.85
N THR A 89 4.16 -3.06 1.66
CA THR A 89 3.61 -3.71 0.47
C THR A 89 4.53 -4.83 0.02
N GLN A 90 4.06 -6.07 0.07
CA GLN A 90 4.71 -7.20 -0.59
C GLN A 90 4.28 -7.24 -2.06
N ARG A 91 5.25 -7.40 -2.97
CA ARG A 91 5.01 -7.54 -4.41
C ARG A 91 5.18 -8.98 -4.86
N TYR A 92 4.32 -9.42 -5.77
CA TYR A 92 4.29 -10.77 -6.33
C TYR A 92 4.35 -10.68 -7.85
N MET A 93 5.32 -11.35 -8.46
CA MET A 93 5.41 -11.50 -9.92
C MET A 93 4.74 -12.82 -10.30
N PRO A 94 3.78 -12.83 -11.24
CA PRO A 94 3.25 -14.08 -11.78
C PRO A 94 4.35 -14.83 -12.57
N LEU A 95 4.27 -16.15 -12.58
CA LEU A 95 5.20 -17.02 -13.31
C LEU A 95 4.65 -17.44 -14.67
N GLU A 96 3.33 -17.68 -14.76
CA GLU A 96 2.63 -18.12 -15.97
C GLU A 96 1.23 -17.47 -16.04
N GLU A 97 0.62 -17.47 -17.24
CA GLU A 97 -0.77 -17.04 -17.44
C GLU A 97 -1.75 -18.07 -16.87
N GLY A 98 -2.87 -17.62 -16.30
CA GLY A 98 -3.84 -18.51 -15.69
C GLY A 98 -4.76 -17.85 -14.68
N THR A 99 -5.36 -18.66 -13.82
CA THR A 99 -6.20 -18.22 -12.71
C THR A 99 -5.71 -18.90 -11.44
N TYR A 100 -5.32 -18.10 -10.45
CA TYR A 100 -4.73 -18.56 -9.21
C TYR A 100 -5.57 -18.11 -8.02
N THR A 101 -5.51 -18.84 -6.91
CA THR A 101 -6.19 -18.48 -5.67
C THR A 101 -5.15 -18.06 -4.63
N LEU A 102 -5.30 -16.83 -4.12
CA LEU A 102 -4.74 -16.45 -2.84
C LEU A 102 -5.72 -16.96 -1.78
N GLU A 103 -5.32 -17.98 -1.03
CA GLU A 103 -6.11 -18.54 0.07
C GLU A 103 -6.29 -17.52 1.22
N PRO A 104 -7.30 -17.71 2.10
CA PRO A 104 -7.43 -16.92 3.32
C PRO A 104 -6.17 -17.02 4.19
N PHE A 105 -5.72 -15.89 4.74
CA PHE A 105 -4.50 -15.82 5.54
C PHE A 105 -4.64 -14.81 6.69
N SER A 106 -3.78 -14.95 7.71
CA SER A 106 -3.57 -13.91 8.72
C SER A 106 -2.12 -13.45 8.76
N LEU A 107 -1.92 -12.23 9.27
CA LEU A 107 -0.63 -11.62 9.55
C LEU A 107 -0.67 -11.05 10.96
N GLU A 108 0.41 -11.22 11.73
CA GLU A 108 0.60 -10.45 12.95
C GLU A 108 1.35 -9.17 12.62
N VAL A 109 0.82 -8.03 13.08
CA VAL A 109 1.40 -6.69 12.86
C VAL A 109 1.40 -5.98 14.20
N ASN A 110 2.58 -5.63 14.72
CA ASN A 110 2.75 -5.04 16.05
C ASN A 110 2.09 -5.84 17.20
N GLY A 111 2.00 -7.18 17.09
CA GLY A 111 1.32 -8.03 18.07
C GLY A 111 -0.21 -8.11 17.90
N THR A 112 -0.77 -7.52 16.85
CA THR A 112 -2.20 -7.60 16.50
C THR A 112 -2.37 -8.47 15.27
N GLU A 113 -3.19 -9.52 15.35
CA GLU A 113 -3.54 -10.33 14.18
C GLU A 113 -4.55 -9.60 13.28
N VAL A 114 -4.27 -9.56 11.98
CA VAL A 114 -5.18 -9.09 10.94
C VAL A 114 -5.34 -10.18 9.88
N SER A 115 -6.57 -10.45 9.46
CA SER A 115 -6.88 -11.51 8.50
C SER A 115 -7.47 -10.99 7.20
N SER A 116 -7.30 -11.77 6.15
CA SER A 116 -7.90 -11.54 4.84
C SER A 116 -8.56 -12.81 4.35
N GLN A 117 -9.70 -12.67 3.66
CA GLN A 117 -10.44 -13.79 3.07
C GLN A 117 -9.79 -14.35 1.79
N GLY A 118 -8.62 -13.82 1.40
CA GLY A 118 -7.98 -14.15 0.14
C GLY A 118 -8.77 -13.62 -1.06
N LYS A 119 -8.43 -14.11 -2.27
CA LYS A 119 -9.16 -13.84 -3.52
C LYS A 119 -8.63 -14.69 -4.67
N THR A 120 -9.44 -14.83 -5.73
CA THR A 120 -8.93 -15.27 -7.03
C THR A 120 -8.21 -14.11 -7.75
N VAL A 121 -7.08 -14.42 -8.40
CA VAL A 121 -6.30 -13.50 -9.23
C VAL A 121 -6.12 -14.12 -10.61
N LYS A 122 -6.53 -13.40 -11.65
CA LYS A 122 -6.36 -13.79 -13.04
C LYS A 122 -5.10 -13.15 -13.62
N VAL A 123 -4.21 -13.97 -14.16
CA VAL A 123 -3.00 -13.53 -14.86
C VAL A 123 -3.27 -13.53 -16.36
N THR A 124 -3.11 -12.37 -16.98
CA THR A 124 -3.25 -12.16 -18.43
C THR A 124 -1.90 -11.97 -19.12
N PRO A 125 -1.86 -12.01 -20.48
CA PRO A 125 -0.66 -11.66 -21.24
C PRO A 125 -0.07 -10.30 -20.83
N PRO A 126 1.22 -10.03 -21.14
CA PRO A 126 1.87 -8.78 -20.78
C PRO A 126 1.05 -7.55 -21.22
N VAL A 127 0.68 -6.71 -20.24
CA VAL A 127 -0.12 -5.51 -20.49
C VAL A 127 0.74 -4.48 -21.21
N GLU A 128 0.38 -4.17 -22.45
CA GLU A 128 0.98 -3.06 -23.19
C GLU A 128 0.66 -1.73 -22.51
N ARG A 129 1.66 -1.14 -21.86
CA ARG A 129 1.58 0.24 -21.39
C ARG A 129 1.53 1.16 -22.61
N ARG A 130 0.32 1.63 -22.95
CA ARG A 130 0.10 2.62 -24.00
C ARG A 130 0.91 3.89 -23.71
N SER A 131 2.11 3.95 -24.27
CA SER A 131 2.96 5.14 -24.23
C SER A 131 2.29 6.22 -25.07
N ASN A 132 1.49 7.07 -24.42
CA ASN A 132 0.82 8.18 -25.08
C ASN A 132 1.83 9.31 -25.31
N SER A 133 2.76 9.08 -26.25
CA SER A 133 3.87 9.96 -26.62
C SER A 133 3.43 11.20 -27.41
N ARG A 134 2.32 11.82 -27.01
CA ARG A 134 2.03 13.22 -27.37
C ARG A 134 2.83 14.14 -26.46
N ARG A 135 4.14 14.19 -26.72
CA ARG A 135 5.07 15.13 -26.08
C ARG A 135 4.78 16.54 -26.59
N TYR A 136 3.70 17.14 -26.11
CA TYR A 136 3.53 18.58 -26.12
C TYR A 136 4.41 19.13 -25.00
N ASP A 137 5.63 19.57 -25.36
CA ASP A 137 6.54 20.22 -24.42
C ASP A 137 6.17 21.71 -24.34
N PRO A 138 5.60 22.20 -23.22
CA PRO A 138 5.15 23.59 -23.14
C PRO A 138 6.31 24.60 -23.14
N PHE A 139 7.56 24.13 -23.00
CA PHE A 139 8.75 24.97 -22.98
C PHE A 139 9.36 25.22 -24.37
N ASP A 140 9.05 24.39 -25.38
CA ASP A 140 9.55 24.58 -26.77
C ASP A 140 9.10 25.94 -27.36
N ASN A 141 7.89 26.39 -27.00
CA ASN A 141 7.35 27.69 -27.43
C ASN A 141 7.90 28.89 -26.63
N LEU A 142 8.55 28.64 -25.48
CA LEU A 142 8.99 29.70 -24.55
C LEU A 142 10.46 30.09 -24.76
N PHE A 143 11.32 29.14 -25.18
CA PHE A 143 12.76 29.33 -25.36
C PHE A 143 13.20 29.44 -26.82
N GLY A 144 12.30 29.88 -27.69
CA GLY A 144 12.57 30.59 -28.95
C GLY A 144 13.75 30.08 -29.78
N ARG A 145 13.54 29.01 -30.56
CA ARG A 145 14.42 28.66 -31.69
C ARG A 145 13.85 29.10 -33.04
N SER A 146 13.36 30.34 -33.10
CA SER A 146 13.38 31.08 -34.37
C SER A 146 14.84 31.38 -34.76
N ASP A 147 15.07 31.63 -36.04
CA ASP A 147 16.30 32.21 -36.59
C ASP A 147 17.60 31.37 -36.51
N ARG A 148 17.72 30.45 -37.47
CA ARG A 148 18.94 30.38 -38.34
C ARG A 148 18.74 29.51 -39.58
N ASN A 149 17.99 29.99 -40.57
CA ASN A 149 18.13 29.50 -41.95
C ASN A 149 17.69 30.54 -43.00
N ASN A 150 18.29 31.73 -42.95
CA ASN A 150 18.19 32.74 -44.01
C ASN A 150 19.48 33.58 -44.15
N ARG A 151 20.58 32.93 -44.53
CA ARG A 151 21.72 33.51 -45.26
C ARG A 151 22.31 32.40 -46.14
N ASN A 152 22.66 32.75 -47.39
CA ASN A 152 23.34 31.96 -48.44
C ASN A 152 22.52 31.63 -49.71
N ASN A 153 21.88 32.64 -50.29
CA ASN A 153 22.13 32.99 -51.71
C ASN A 153 23.31 34.01 -51.68
N SER A 154 24.23 34.19 -52.64
CA SER A 154 24.45 33.71 -54.02
C SER A 154 25.82 34.29 -54.48
N GLU A 155 26.67 33.76 -55.38
CA GLU A 155 26.69 32.49 -56.15
C GLU A 155 28.20 32.13 -56.49
N PRO A 156 28.68 31.57 -57.64
CA PRO A 156 30.07 31.07 -57.78
C PRO A 156 31.07 32.00 -58.53
N GLU A 157 32.33 31.52 -58.60
CA GLU A 157 33.59 32.10 -59.14
C GLU A 157 34.25 33.26 -58.36
#